data_AF-A0AAU3NRK5-F1
#
_entry.id   AF-A0AAU3NRK5-F1
#
_cell.length_a   1.000
_cell.length_b   1.000
_cell.length_c   1.000
_cell.angle_alpha   90.00
_cell.angle_beta   90.00
_cell.angle_gamma   90.00
#
_symmetry.space_group_name_H-M   'P 1'
#
loop_
_entity.id
_entity.type
_entity.pdbx_description
1 polymer ?
#
loop_
_entity_poly.entity_id
_entity_poly.type
_entity_poly.pdbx_seq_one_letter_code
_entity_poly.pdbx_strand_id
1 'polypeptide(L)'
;MRDSVRHGAAGAALAALVLGGGAVACSKGGGESPKMTPAAAVAKAAKNSEAITSLSYRMSGKVPETGRVEAQASMSMKPLAMSMKMTALDQGADGKMEIRVVDGAMYLGGGEAAAKEMDGKSWMKFDISGMAKGAGSSPGIDASKLSDQANQDPTQESTFLTGSKDVKKVGTEKVGGVQTTHYRGTVTLDDLRAALKKEGKATRDKREKSLKQYEDMGADKLTMDMWIDPDDHTKQLRMRAAADKGPFDVTMTFLDYNKPVTVKAPPAKDTVDLAQMVKDAQKG
;
A
#
# COMPACT_ATOMS: atom_id res chain seq x y z
N MET A 1 -46.49 77.90 0.80
CA MET A 1 -45.41 78.89 0.91
C MET A 1 -44.10 78.19 0.55
N ARG A 2 -43.43 78.71 -0.49
CA ARG A 2 -41.97 78.67 -0.77
C ARG A 2 -41.30 77.28 -0.91
N ASP A 3 -40.99 76.86 -2.14
CA ASP A 3 -39.67 77.00 -2.82
C ASP A 3 -38.73 75.81 -2.45
N SER A 4 -37.95 75.17 -3.33
CA SER A 4 -37.62 75.36 -4.74
C SER A 4 -36.70 74.19 -5.22
N VAL A 5 -36.67 73.96 -6.55
CA VAL A 5 -35.50 73.56 -7.41
C VAL A 5 -34.91 72.14 -7.25
N ARG A 6 -35.00 71.20 -8.20
CA ARG A 6 -34.51 71.04 -9.63
C ARG A 6 -33.08 70.44 -9.78
N HIS A 7 -32.97 69.67 -10.87
CA HIS A 7 -31.81 69.17 -11.65
C HIS A 7 -31.26 67.79 -11.22
N GLY A 8 -31.06 66.80 -12.11
CA GLY A 8 -31.24 66.70 -13.56
C GLY A 8 -30.51 65.46 -14.12
N ALA A 9 -31.03 64.93 -15.24
CA ALA A 9 -30.40 64.21 -16.39
C ALA A 9 -29.40 63.03 -16.12
N ALA A 10 -29.23 62.00 -16.94
CA ALA A 10 -29.57 61.68 -18.34
C ALA A 10 -29.70 60.15 -18.49
N GLY A 11 -30.56 59.59 -19.36
CA GLY A 11 -30.21 59.21 -20.75
C GLY A 11 -29.56 57.81 -20.80
N ALA A 12 -29.99 56.80 -21.55
CA ALA A 12 -30.67 56.78 -22.84
C ALA A 12 -31.55 55.53 -23.01
N ALA A 13 -32.53 55.65 -23.89
CA ALA A 13 -33.50 54.66 -24.28
C ALA A 13 -33.12 53.93 -25.60
N LEU A 14 -33.90 52.88 -25.89
CA LEU A 14 -34.23 52.28 -27.20
C LEU A 14 -33.14 51.41 -27.88
N ALA A 15 -33.44 50.26 -28.50
CA ALA A 15 -34.72 49.69 -28.91
C ALA A 15 -34.66 48.15 -28.98
N ALA A 16 -35.82 47.53 -28.75
CA ALA A 16 -36.11 46.16 -29.13
C ALA A 16 -36.54 46.11 -30.62
N LEU A 17 -36.15 45.05 -31.33
CA LEU A 17 -36.89 44.53 -32.47
C LEU A 17 -36.68 43.01 -32.57
N VAL A 18 -37.79 42.31 -32.37
CA VAL A 18 -38.02 40.86 -32.51
C VAL A 18 -38.21 40.53 -33.99
N LEU A 19 -37.95 39.26 -34.35
CA LEU A 19 -38.50 38.40 -35.44
C LEU A 19 -37.32 37.63 -36.09
N GLY A 20 -37.22 36.30 -36.17
CA GLY A 20 -38.05 35.16 -35.79
C GLY A 20 -37.39 33.88 -36.36
N GLY A 21 -37.75 32.71 -35.80
CA GLY A 21 -37.70 31.41 -36.49
C GLY A 21 -36.37 30.62 -36.50
N GLY A 22 -36.29 29.56 -35.68
CA GLY A 22 -35.28 28.50 -35.83
C GLY A 22 -35.19 27.60 -34.60
N ALA A 23 -35.91 26.48 -34.61
CA ALA A 23 -35.90 25.48 -33.55
C ALA A 23 -34.51 24.83 -33.39
N VAL A 24 -33.97 24.82 -32.17
CA VAL A 24 -33.07 23.76 -31.68
C VAL A 24 -33.44 23.43 -30.23
N ALA A 25 -33.52 22.14 -30.00
CA ALA A 25 -34.07 21.47 -28.84
C ALA A 25 -33.54 22.01 -27.49
N CYS A 26 -34.46 22.15 -26.53
CA CYS A 26 -34.17 22.08 -25.11
C CYS A 26 -33.60 20.69 -24.79
N SER A 27 -32.31 20.51 -24.99
CA SER A 27 -31.56 19.41 -24.39
C SER A 27 -31.36 19.73 -22.92
N LYS A 28 -32.06 18.98 -22.09
CA LYS A 28 -31.95 18.92 -20.64
C LYS A 28 -30.52 18.45 -20.31
N GLY A 29 -29.59 19.40 -20.25
CA GLY A 29 -28.22 19.20 -19.84
C GLY A 29 -28.17 18.81 -18.37
N GLY A 30 -28.28 17.50 -18.10
CA GLY A 30 -27.73 16.91 -16.88
C GLY A 30 -26.23 17.11 -16.94
N GLY A 31 -25.74 18.19 -16.33
CA GLY A 31 -24.32 18.41 -16.12
C GLY A 31 -23.79 17.29 -15.22
N GLU A 32 -23.35 16.19 -15.84
CA GLU A 32 -22.36 15.34 -15.20
C GLU A 32 -21.16 16.24 -14.91
N SER A 33 -20.88 16.43 -13.62
CA SER A 33 -19.59 16.95 -13.18
C SER A 33 -18.49 16.21 -13.95
N PRO A 34 -17.41 16.89 -14.39
CA PRO A 34 -16.37 16.24 -15.17
C PRO A 34 -15.93 14.96 -14.44
N LYS A 35 -16.25 13.79 -15.01
CA LYS A 35 -15.83 12.51 -14.43
C LYS A 35 -14.31 12.54 -14.36
N MET A 36 -13.79 12.42 -13.15
CA MET A 36 -12.36 12.36 -12.91
C MET A 36 -11.74 11.31 -13.84
N THR A 37 -10.63 11.65 -14.48
CA THR A 37 -9.93 10.70 -15.35
C THR A 37 -9.43 9.50 -14.53
N PRO A 38 -9.28 8.30 -15.12
CA PRO A 38 -8.74 7.14 -14.41
C PRO A 38 -7.42 7.42 -13.70
N ALA A 39 -6.49 8.11 -14.37
CA ALA A 39 -5.21 8.51 -13.78
C ALA A 39 -5.40 9.46 -12.58
N ALA A 40 -6.32 10.42 -12.66
CA ALA A 40 -6.60 11.33 -11.55
C ALA A 40 -7.24 10.62 -10.34
N ALA A 41 -8.09 9.62 -10.57
CA ALA A 41 -8.69 8.80 -9.50
C ALA A 41 -7.62 7.98 -8.75
N VAL A 42 -6.75 7.31 -9.50
CA VAL A 42 -5.61 6.57 -8.92
C VAL A 42 -4.67 7.52 -8.17
N ALA A 43 -4.35 8.69 -8.74
CA ALA A 43 -3.51 9.68 -8.07
C ALA A 43 -4.14 10.22 -6.78
N LYS A 44 -5.46 10.42 -6.75
CA LYS A 44 -6.17 10.84 -5.55
C LYS A 44 -6.14 9.77 -4.46
N ALA A 45 -6.37 8.50 -4.81
CA ALA A 45 -6.28 7.41 -3.84
C ALA A 45 -4.86 7.22 -3.30
N ALA A 46 -3.84 7.34 -4.16
CA ALA A 46 -2.45 7.34 -3.74
C ALA A 46 -2.12 8.48 -2.77
N LYS A 47 -2.66 9.69 -3.00
CA LYS A 47 -2.50 10.81 -2.08
C LYS A 47 -3.21 10.57 -0.74
N ASN A 48 -4.43 10.04 -0.77
CA ASN A 48 -5.18 9.73 0.44
C ASN A 48 -4.48 8.66 1.29
N SER A 49 -3.71 7.76 0.67
CA SER A 49 -3.00 6.72 1.40
C SER A 49 -1.86 7.25 2.28
N GLU A 50 -1.30 8.42 1.96
CA GLU A 50 -0.28 9.10 2.78
C GLU A 50 -0.79 9.52 4.17
N ALA A 51 -2.12 9.69 4.31
CA ALA A 51 -2.76 10.03 5.58
C ALA A 51 -3.08 8.79 6.45
N ILE A 52 -2.87 7.58 5.93
CA ILE A 52 -3.09 6.35 6.68
C ILE A 52 -2.01 6.23 7.75
N THR A 53 -2.42 5.96 8.98
CA THR A 53 -1.55 5.80 10.15
C THR A 53 -1.52 4.36 10.65
N SER A 54 -2.56 3.60 10.34
CA SER A 54 -2.68 2.17 10.61
C SER A 54 -3.59 1.51 9.59
N LEU A 55 -3.41 0.21 9.36
CA LEU A 55 -4.27 -0.56 8.47
C LEU A 55 -4.29 -2.05 8.84
N SER A 56 -5.36 -2.73 8.44
CA SER A 56 -5.46 -4.17 8.44
C SER A 56 -5.74 -4.66 7.01
N TYR A 57 -5.12 -5.77 6.62
CA TYR A 57 -5.29 -6.31 5.28
C TYR A 57 -5.17 -7.83 5.25
N ARG A 58 -5.73 -8.43 4.21
CA ARG A 58 -5.47 -9.83 3.84
C ARG A 58 -4.73 -9.87 2.52
N MET A 59 -3.89 -10.87 2.35
CA MET A 59 -3.15 -11.14 1.14
C MET A 59 -3.40 -12.59 0.72
N SER A 60 -3.56 -12.83 -0.57
CA SER A 60 -3.65 -14.18 -1.13
C SER A 60 -3.08 -14.18 -2.53
N GLY A 61 -2.39 -15.25 -2.92
CA GLY A 61 -1.84 -15.32 -4.27
C GLY A 61 -0.79 -16.39 -4.46
N LYS A 62 0.05 -16.19 -5.47
CA LYS A 62 1.21 -17.03 -5.78
C LYS A 62 2.45 -16.14 -5.88
N VAL A 63 3.50 -16.55 -5.17
CA VAL A 63 4.81 -15.89 -5.17
C VAL A 63 5.84 -16.88 -5.74
N PRO A 64 6.77 -16.43 -6.61
CA PRO A 64 7.86 -17.28 -7.09
C PRO A 64 8.61 -17.94 -5.93
N GLU A 65 9.05 -19.18 -6.12
CA GLU A 65 9.73 -20.04 -5.12
C GLU A 65 8.90 -20.43 -3.89
N THR A 66 8.01 -19.57 -3.39
CA THR A 66 7.18 -19.83 -2.20
C THR A 66 5.91 -20.62 -2.53
N GLY A 67 5.39 -20.48 -3.76
CA GLY A 67 4.13 -21.10 -4.17
C GLY A 67 2.93 -20.27 -3.73
N ARG A 68 1.81 -20.94 -3.44
CA ARG A 68 0.58 -20.29 -2.99
C ARG A 68 0.74 -19.77 -1.56
N VAL A 69 0.32 -18.53 -1.34
CA VAL A 69 0.42 -17.86 -0.05
C VAL A 69 -0.92 -17.25 0.36
N GLU A 70 -1.17 -17.28 1.67
CA GLU A 70 -2.19 -16.47 2.33
C GLU A 70 -1.55 -15.71 3.49
N ALA A 71 -1.98 -14.47 3.71
CA ALA A 71 -1.58 -13.74 4.91
C ALA A 71 -2.69 -12.83 5.43
N GLN A 72 -2.64 -12.56 6.73
CA GLN A 72 -3.43 -11.52 7.38
C GLN A 72 -2.49 -10.67 8.23
N ALA A 73 -2.64 -9.35 8.12
CA ALA A 73 -1.79 -8.42 8.81
C ALA A 73 -2.56 -7.25 9.40
N SER A 74 -2.04 -6.69 10.48
CA SER A 74 -2.45 -5.42 11.07
C SER A 74 -1.21 -4.63 11.44
N MET A 75 -1.14 -3.38 11.02
CA MET A 75 0.03 -2.53 11.20
C MET A 75 -0.35 -1.13 11.67
N SER A 76 0.51 -0.54 12.49
CA SER A 76 0.55 0.87 12.86
C SER A 76 1.90 1.42 12.45
N MET A 77 1.92 2.63 11.88
CA MET A 77 3.13 3.30 11.42
C MET A 77 3.76 4.14 12.54
N LYS A 78 2.95 4.66 13.48
CA LYS A 78 3.38 5.51 14.60
C LYS A 78 2.54 5.26 15.87
N PRO A 79 3.08 4.56 16.89
CA PRO A 79 4.35 3.85 16.89
C PRO A 79 4.34 2.69 15.89
N LEU A 80 5.53 2.28 15.43
CA LEU A 80 5.66 1.11 14.56
C LEU A 80 5.25 -0.14 15.34
N ALA A 81 4.17 -0.78 14.91
CA ALA A 81 3.72 -2.06 15.43
C ALA A 81 3.10 -2.88 14.29
N MET A 82 3.38 -4.17 14.24
CA MET A 82 2.87 -5.05 13.19
C MET A 82 2.59 -6.44 13.75
N SER A 83 1.49 -7.05 13.33
CA SER A 83 1.28 -8.48 13.47
C SER A 83 0.87 -9.01 12.10
N MET A 84 1.60 -10.00 11.61
CA MET A 84 1.35 -10.65 10.33
C MET A 84 1.40 -12.16 10.53
N LYS A 85 0.37 -12.86 10.08
CA LYS A 85 0.34 -14.32 9.96
C LYS A 85 0.33 -14.66 8.49
N MET A 86 1.26 -15.49 8.07
CA MET A 86 1.42 -15.96 6.69
C MET A 86 1.40 -17.48 6.66
N THR A 87 0.86 -18.05 5.58
CA THR A 87 0.85 -19.48 5.32
C THR A 87 1.22 -19.71 3.86
N ALA A 88 2.36 -20.37 3.62
CA ALA A 88 2.71 -20.96 2.35
C ALA A 88 1.96 -22.30 2.21
N LEU A 89 0.86 -22.28 1.46
CA LEU A 89 -0.09 -23.39 1.37
C LEU A 89 0.51 -24.66 0.76
N ASP A 90 1.55 -24.51 -0.05
CA ASP A 90 2.22 -25.62 -0.73
C ASP A 90 3.30 -26.29 0.14
N GLN A 91 3.60 -25.73 1.33
CA GLN A 91 4.62 -26.22 2.27
C GLN A 91 4.03 -26.90 3.52
N GLY A 92 2.70 -27.09 3.57
CA GLY A 92 2.05 -27.79 4.68
C GLY A 92 2.23 -27.12 6.04
N ALA A 93 2.57 -27.90 7.07
CA ALA A 93 2.74 -27.40 8.44
C ALA A 93 3.93 -26.43 8.58
N ASP A 94 4.98 -26.63 7.79
CA ASP A 94 6.21 -25.85 7.83
C ASP A 94 6.06 -24.49 7.13
N GLY A 95 5.00 -24.31 6.34
CA GLY A 95 4.71 -23.07 5.64
C GLY A 95 4.10 -21.96 6.50
N LYS A 96 3.86 -22.21 7.80
CA LYS A 96 3.25 -21.22 8.70
C LYS A 96 4.31 -20.32 9.32
N MET A 97 4.12 -19.02 9.16
CA MET A 97 4.99 -18.00 9.73
C MET A 97 4.16 -16.91 10.40
N GLU A 98 4.63 -16.43 11.55
CA GLU A 98 4.09 -15.26 12.22
C GLU A 98 5.21 -14.24 12.45
N ILE A 99 4.96 -13.00 12.08
CA ILE A 99 5.85 -11.87 12.31
C ILE A 99 5.15 -10.93 13.27
N ARG A 100 5.87 -10.50 14.31
CA ARG A 100 5.43 -9.41 15.19
C ARG A 100 6.50 -8.34 15.27
N VAL A 101 6.12 -7.09 15.15
CA VAL A 101 6.97 -5.93 15.44
C VAL A 101 6.33 -5.18 16.59
N VAL A 102 7.04 -5.02 17.69
CA VAL A 102 6.58 -4.31 18.89
C VAL A 102 7.79 -3.88 19.72
N ASP A 103 7.73 -2.67 20.28
CA ASP A 103 8.76 -2.11 21.16
C ASP A 103 10.18 -2.10 20.55
N GLY A 104 10.28 -1.87 19.23
CA GLY A 104 11.57 -1.82 18.52
C GLY A 104 12.22 -3.17 18.24
N ALA A 105 11.55 -4.27 18.57
CA ALA A 105 11.98 -5.64 18.27
C ALA A 105 11.06 -6.30 17.23
N MET A 106 11.66 -7.16 16.39
CA MET A 106 10.92 -8.12 15.56
C MET A 106 10.96 -9.49 16.21
N TYR A 107 9.84 -10.20 16.12
CA TYR A 107 9.71 -11.59 16.50
C TYR A 107 9.27 -12.41 15.30
N LEU A 108 10.02 -13.44 14.97
CA LEU A 108 9.66 -14.44 13.97
C LEU A 108 9.24 -15.72 14.67
N GLY A 109 8.02 -16.18 14.41
CA GLY A 109 7.48 -17.45 14.87
C GLY A 109 7.24 -18.37 13.67
N GLY A 110 7.68 -19.62 13.77
CA GLY A 110 7.48 -20.64 12.72
C GLY A 110 6.69 -21.86 13.18
N GLY A 111 5.92 -21.70 14.28
CA GLY A 111 5.16 -22.79 14.88
C GLY A 111 6.03 -23.93 15.39
N GLU A 112 5.49 -25.15 15.38
CA GLU A 112 6.16 -26.35 15.89
C GLU A 112 7.40 -26.74 15.09
N ALA A 113 7.44 -26.44 13.79
CA ALA A 113 8.57 -26.74 12.92
C ALA A 113 9.83 -25.99 13.39
N ALA A 114 9.70 -24.69 13.64
CA ALA A 114 10.77 -23.87 14.17
C ALA A 114 11.15 -24.25 15.61
N ALA A 115 10.18 -24.70 16.43
CA ALA A 115 10.42 -25.12 17.80
C ALA A 115 11.29 -26.38 17.92
N LYS A 116 11.20 -27.32 16.97
CA LYS A 116 12.06 -28.53 16.94
C LYS A 116 13.55 -28.20 16.85
N GLU A 117 13.88 -27.13 16.13
CA GLU A 117 15.26 -26.70 15.89
C GLU A 117 15.79 -25.73 16.98
N MET A 118 14.93 -25.25 17.88
CA MET A 118 15.24 -24.18 18.84
C MET A 118 15.00 -24.58 20.31
N ASP A 119 15.34 -25.81 20.67
CA ASP A 119 15.20 -26.32 22.05
C ASP A 119 13.76 -26.12 22.60
N GLY A 120 12.77 -26.35 21.74
CA GLY A 120 11.35 -26.21 22.06
C GLY A 120 10.81 -24.77 22.03
N LYS A 121 11.65 -23.75 21.78
CA LYS A 121 11.20 -22.35 21.69
C LYS A 121 10.65 -22.05 20.31
N SER A 122 9.45 -21.49 20.22
CA SER A 122 8.77 -21.28 18.94
C SER A 122 9.01 -19.89 18.32
N TRP A 123 9.77 -19.02 18.99
CA TRP A 123 9.99 -17.63 18.57
C TRP A 123 11.46 -17.24 18.58
N MET A 124 11.87 -16.46 17.59
CA MET A 124 13.15 -15.76 17.55
C MET A 124 12.92 -14.26 17.65
N LYS A 125 13.70 -13.60 18.51
CA LYS A 125 13.71 -12.15 18.68
C LYS A 125 14.92 -11.53 18.00
N PHE A 126 14.67 -10.42 17.31
CA PHE A 126 15.65 -9.57 16.65
C PHE A 126 15.47 -8.14 17.13
N ASP A 127 16.54 -7.50 17.62
CA ASP A 127 16.51 -6.09 18.01
C ASP A 127 16.71 -5.19 16.78
N ILE A 128 15.63 -4.71 16.17
CA ILE A 128 15.71 -3.83 14.98
C ILE A 128 16.39 -2.50 15.35
N SER A 129 16.10 -1.98 16.54
CA SER A 129 16.64 -0.69 17.00
C SER A 129 18.15 -0.72 17.24
N GLY A 130 18.67 -1.85 17.73
CA GLY A 130 20.10 -2.11 17.89
C GLY A 130 20.81 -2.36 16.56
N MET A 131 20.20 -3.14 15.66
CA MET A 131 20.76 -3.44 14.35
C MET A 131 20.89 -2.19 13.47
N ALA A 132 19.90 -1.29 13.49
CA ALA A 132 19.96 0.00 12.79
C ALA A 132 21.08 0.92 13.29
N LYS A 133 21.61 0.68 14.51
CA LYS A 133 22.73 1.39 15.11
C LYS A 133 24.08 0.68 14.92
N GLY A 134 24.13 -0.37 14.09
CA GLY A 134 25.35 -1.13 13.81
C GLY A 134 25.73 -2.16 14.87
N ALA A 135 24.88 -2.42 15.85
CA ALA A 135 25.11 -3.42 16.89
C ALA A 135 24.37 -4.72 16.56
N GLY A 136 25.09 -5.73 16.04
CA GLY A 136 24.59 -7.11 15.97
C GLY A 136 24.32 -7.64 14.56
N SER A 137 25.37 -7.84 13.78
CA SER A 137 25.32 -8.73 12.61
C SER A 137 25.33 -10.17 13.10
N SER A 138 24.20 -10.88 13.04
CA SER A 138 24.21 -12.34 13.24
C SER A 138 24.66 -13.02 11.93
N PRO A 139 25.62 -13.96 11.96
CA PRO A 139 26.00 -14.71 10.76
C PRO A 139 24.78 -15.43 10.17
N GLY A 140 24.49 -15.18 8.89
CA GLY A 140 23.42 -15.86 8.14
C GLY A 140 22.05 -15.17 8.13
N ILE A 141 21.82 -14.09 8.89
CA ILE A 141 20.57 -13.31 8.83
C ILE A 141 20.87 -11.86 8.45
N ASP A 142 20.38 -11.45 7.28
CA ASP A 142 20.50 -10.07 6.80
C ASP A 142 19.51 -9.17 7.54
N ALA A 143 20.00 -8.56 8.62
CA ALA A 143 19.28 -7.58 9.44
C ALA A 143 18.64 -6.45 8.63
N SER A 144 19.25 -6.08 7.48
CA SER A 144 18.72 -5.02 6.63
C SER A 144 17.42 -5.45 5.94
N LYS A 145 17.37 -6.68 5.41
CA LYS A 145 16.15 -7.25 4.81
C LYS A 145 15.02 -7.40 5.82
N LEU A 146 15.37 -7.76 7.06
CA LEU A 146 14.38 -7.91 8.12
C LEU A 146 13.78 -6.56 8.55
N SER A 147 14.62 -5.55 8.70
CA SER A 147 14.18 -4.17 8.93
C SER A 147 13.33 -3.65 7.78
N ASP A 148 13.67 -3.98 6.54
CA ASP A 148 12.93 -3.57 5.36
C ASP A 148 11.53 -4.19 5.34
N GLN A 149 11.42 -5.49 5.65
CA GLN A 149 10.14 -6.17 5.79
C GLN A 149 9.26 -5.55 6.89
N ALA A 150 9.85 -5.19 8.04
CA ALA A 150 9.13 -4.49 9.13
C ALA A 150 8.60 -3.12 8.72
N ASN A 151 9.29 -2.46 7.78
CA ASN A 151 9.01 -1.10 7.34
C ASN A 151 8.24 -1.02 6.02
N GLN A 152 7.88 -2.16 5.42
CA GLN A 152 7.06 -2.18 4.21
C GLN A 152 5.65 -1.67 4.53
N ASP A 153 5.24 -0.65 3.79
CA ASP A 153 3.91 -0.09 3.83
C ASP A 153 3.18 -0.49 2.55
N PRO A 154 2.20 -1.41 2.61
CA PRO A 154 1.51 -1.90 1.43
C PRO A 154 0.67 -0.82 0.73
N THR A 155 0.40 0.29 1.41
CA THR A 155 -0.26 1.43 0.77
C THR A 155 0.68 2.16 -0.19
N GLN A 156 2.00 2.02 -0.04
CA GLN A 156 2.98 2.55 -1.01
C GLN A 156 2.94 1.79 -2.33
N GLU A 157 2.78 0.46 -2.29
CA GLU A 157 2.65 -0.36 -3.51
C GLU A 157 1.43 0.07 -4.34
N SER A 158 0.35 0.51 -3.68
CA SER A 158 -0.82 1.06 -4.35
C SER A 158 -0.49 2.30 -5.21
N THR A 159 0.50 3.08 -4.81
CA THR A 159 0.88 4.32 -5.53
C THR A 159 1.59 4.05 -6.85
N PHE A 160 2.11 2.84 -7.09
CA PHE A 160 2.86 2.54 -8.31
C PHE A 160 2.02 2.73 -9.57
N LEU A 161 0.72 2.46 -9.50
CA LEU A 161 -0.20 2.66 -10.62
C LEU A 161 -0.29 4.14 -11.04
N THR A 162 0.13 5.10 -10.22
CA THR A 162 0.24 6.52 -10.63
C THR A 162 1.31 6.75 -11.70
N GLY A 163 2.31 5.87 -11.80
CA GLY A 163 3.34 5.89 -12.84
C GLY A 163 2.91 5.25 -14.16
N SER A 164 1.74 4.62 -14.20
CA SER A 164 1.21 3.97 -15.42
C SER A 164 0.72 5.01 -16.41
N LYS A 165 1.09 4.81 -17.69
CA LYS A 165 0.65 5.64 -18.82
C LYS A 165 -0.66 5.14 -19.44
N ASP A 166 -1.11 3.95 -19.04
CA ASP A 166 -2.21 3.19 -19.64
C ASP A 166 -3.33 2.85 -18.63
N VAL A 167 -3.44 3.63 -17.54
CA VAL A 167 -4.50 3.46 -16.55
C VAL A 167 -5.87 3.64 -17.22
N LYS A 168 -6.70 2.61 -17.12
CA LYS A 168 -8.08 2.60 -17.60
C LYS A 168 -9.05 2.17 -16.52
N LYS A 169 -10.25 2.76 -16.55
CA LYS A 169 -11.40 2.24 -15.80
C LYS A 169 -11.88 0.96 -16.50
N VAL A 170 -11.92 -0.13 -15.74
CA VAL A 170 -12.41 -1.43 -16.23
C VAL A 170 -13.91 -1.56 -15.96
N GLY A 171 -14.37 -1.12 -14.80
CA GLY A 171 -15.76 -1.24 -14.41
C GLY A 171 -16.02 -0.80 -12.97
N THR A 172 -17.15 -1.23 -12.44
CA THR A 172 -17.54 -1.02 -11.05
C THR A 172 -17.95 -2.37 -10.47
N GLU A 173 -17.43 -2.75 -9.32
CA GLU A 173 -17.77 -4.03 -8.67
C GLU A 173 -17.76 -3.90 -7.15
N LYS A 174 -18.12 -4.97 -6.42
CA LYS A 174 -18.14 -4.94 -4.95
C LYS A 174 -16.93 -5.69 -4.40
N VAL A 175 -16.18 -5.03 -3.53
CA VAL A 175 -15.09 -5.65 -2.74
C VAL A 175 -15.51 -5.62 -1.28
N GLY A 176 -15.69 -6.79 -0.67
CA GLY A 176 -16.12 -6.88 0.73
C GLY A 176 -17.46 -6.19 1.02
N GLY A 177 -18.37 -6.16 0.04
CA GLY A 177 -19.68 -5.50 0.14
C GLY A 177 -19.68 -4.01 -0.21
N VAL A 178 -18.51 -3.37 -0.29
CA VAL A 178 -18.37 -1.95 -0.66
C VAL A 178 -18.31 -1.81 -2.18
N GLN A 179 -19.08 -0.89 -2.74
CA GLN A 179 -19.00 -0.57 -4.17
C GLN A 179 -17.68 0.13 -4.47
N THR A 180 -16.92 -0.38 -5.45
CA THR A 180 -15.63 0.18 -5.85
C THR A 180 -15.57 0.39 -7.36
N THR A 181 -14.78 1.37 -7.80
CA THR A 181 -14.41 1.50 -9.21
C THR A 181 -13.10 0.75 -9.44
N HIS A 182 -13.10 -0.12 -10.45
CA HIS A 182 -11.95 -0.94 -10.83
C HIS A 182 -11.13 -0.24 -11.91
N TYR A 183 -9.84 -0.08 -11.64
CA TYR A 183 -8.82 0.47 -12.53
C TYR A 183 -7.76 -0.59 -12.84
N ARG A 184 -7.22 -0.56 -14.05
CA ARG A 184 -6.12 -1.42 -14.48
C ARG A 184 -5.10 -0.60 -15.25
N GLY A 185 -3.82 -0.91 -15.06
CA GLY A 185 -2.73 -0.37 -15.85
C GLY A 185 -1.48 -1.24 -15.73
N THR A 186 -0.45 -0.85 -16.46
CA THR A 186 0.87 -1.49 -16.42
C THR A 186 1.95 -0.48 -16.07
N VAL A 187 2.98 -0.95 -15.35
CA VAL A 187 4.16 -0.17 -15.02
C VAL A 187 5.41 -0.99 -15.25
N THR A 188 6.36 -0.45 -16.00
CA THR A 188 7.69 -1.05 -16.14
C THR A 188 8.54 -0.67 -14.92
N LEU A 189 9.50 -1.51 -14.55
CA LEU A 189 10.41 -1.16 -13.45
C LEU A 189 11.23 0.10 -13.77
N ASP A 190 11.55 0.34 -15.05
CA ASP A 190 12.21 1.56 -15.50
C ASP A 190 11.33 2.82 -15.33
N ASP A 191 10.04 2.74 -15.64
CA ASP A 191 9.10 3.85 -15.41
C ASP A 191 9.00 4.17 -13.91
N LEU A 192 8.92 3.14 -13.06
CA LEU A 192 8.90 3.33 -11.61
C LEU A 192 10.21 3.98 -11.13
N ARG A 193 11.36 3.48 -11.57
CA ARG A 193 12.68 4.03 -11.22
C ARG A 193 12.84 5.48 -11.70
N ALA A 194 12.31 5.81 -12.87
CA ALA A 194 12.28 7.19 -13.37
C ALA A 194 11.40 8.10 -12.50
N ALA A 195 10.26 7.61 -12.02
CA ALA A 195 9.38 8.35 -11.12
C ALA A 195 10.06 8.64 -9.76
N LEU A 196 10.84 7.70 -9.23
CA LEU A 196 11.55 7.86 -7.95
C LEU A 196 12.58 9.00 -7.93
N LYS A 197 13.10 9.42 -9.09
CA LYS A 197 14.05 10.54 -9.19
C LYS A 197 13.48 11.87 -8.68
N LYS A 198 12.15 12.01 -8.69
CA LYS A 198 11.41 13.21 -8.25
C LYS A 198 11.01 13.14 -6.78
N GLU A 199 11.13 11.98 -6.15
CA GLU A 199 10.74 11.73 -4.77
C GLU A 199 11.85 12.14 -3.78
N GLY A 200 11.45 12.45 -2.55
CA GLY A 200 12.39 12.69 -1.44
C GLY A 200 13.19 11.43 -1.08
N LYS A 201 14.40 11.61 -0.51
CA LYS A 201 15.35 10.52 -0.26
C LYS A 201 14.74 9.33 0.51
N ALA A 202 14.00 9.58 1.59
CA ALA A 202 13.40 8.51 2.38
C ALA A 202 12.37 7.67 1.61
N THR A 203 11.52 8.31 0.80
CA THR A 203 10.53 7.64 -0.06
C THR A 203 11.23 6.86 -1.18
N ARG A 204 12.24 7.48 -1.80
CA ARG A 204 13.07 6.85 -2.82
C ARG A 204 13.74 5.57 -2.31
N ASP A 205 14.45 5.64 -1.18
CA ASP A 205 15.18 4.51 -0.61
C ASP A 205 14.23 3.33 -0.30
N LYS A 206 13.01 3.61 0.19
CA LYS A 206 12.00 2.57 0.43
C LYS A 206 11.49 1.93 -0.87
N ARG A 207 11.13 2.75 -1.86
CA ARG A 207 10.56 2.24 -3.12
C ARG A 207 11.61 1.53 -3.97
N GLU A 208 12.87 1.96 -3.93
CA GLU A 208 13.98 1.29 -4.63
C GLU A 208 14.18 -0.15 -4.13
N LYS A 209 13.94 -0.40 -2.84
CA LYS A 209 13.96 -1.75 -2.26
C LYS A 209 12.83 -2.63 -2.78
N SER A 210 11.60 -2.10 -2.88
CA SER A 210 10.50 -2.80 -3.54
C SER A 210 10.83 -3.11 -5.01
N LEU A 211 11.41 -2.15 -5.75
CA LEU A 211 11.83 -2.39 -7.13
C LEU A 211 12.86 -3.52 -7.23
N LYS A 212 13.88 -3.50 -6.37
CA LYS A 212 14.88 -4.56 -6.33
C LYS A 212 14.27 -5.93 -6.07
N GLN A 213 13.24 -6.03 -5.22
CA GLN A 213 12.53 -7.29 -4.99
C GLN A 213 11.86 -7.82 -6.27
N TYR A 214 11.28 -6.94 -7.09
CA TYR A 214 10.70 -7.32 -8.39
C TYR A 214 11.79 -7.69 -9.41
N GLU A 215 12.95 -7.04 -9.39
CA GLU A 215 14.09 -7.41 -10.23
C GLU A 215 14.68 -8.75 -9.85
N ASP A 216 14.85 -9.02 -8.56
CA ASP A 216 15.43 -10.26 -8.05
C ASP A 216 14.54 -11.48 -8.35
N MET A 217 13.24 -11.29 -8.60
CA MET A 217 12.35 -12.34 -9.12
C MET A 217 12.34 -12.44 -10.66
N GLY A 218 13.00 -11.53 -11.37
CA GLY A 218 13.06 -11.49 -12.83
C GLY A 218 11.81 -10.89 -13.47
N ALA A 219 11.17 -9.91 -12.83
CA ALA A 219 10.01 -9.22 -13.39
C ALA A 219 10.42 -7.88 -14.03
N ASP A 220 10.14 -7.69 -15.32
CA ASP A 220 10.41 -6.41 -16.01
C ASP A 220 9.25 -5.40 -15.87
N LYS A 221 8.04 -5.92 -15.64
CA LYS A 221 6.79 -5.15 -15.67
C LYS A 221 5.76 -5.74 -14.72
N LEU A 222 5.04 -4.85 -14.03
CA LEU A 222 3.89 -5.20 -13.22
C LEU A 222 2.59 -4.83 -13.96
N THR A 223 1.65 -5.76 -14.01
CA THR A 223 0.25 -5.47 -14.30
C THR A 223 -0.47 -5.28 -12.98
N MET A 224 -1.11 -4.13 -12.81
CA MET A 224 -1.76 -3.77 -11.56
C MET A 224 -3.25 -3.54 -11.79
N ASP A 225 -4.04 -4.05 -10.86
CA ASP A 225 -5.47 -3.81 -10.75
C ASP A 225 -5.74 -3.15 -9.39
N MET A 226 -6.51 -2.07 -9.37
CA MET A 226 -6.82 -1.30 -8.18
C MET A 226 -8.33 -1.06 -8.08
N TRP A 227 -8.88 -1.29 -6.90
CA TRP A 227 -10.28 -1.03 -6.58
C TRP A 227 -10.38 0.12 -5.59
N ILE A 228 -10.99 1.22 -6.01
CA ILE A 228 -11.11 2.45 -5.23
C ILE A 228 -12.56 2.62 -4.78
N ASP A 229 -12.81 2.82 -3.49
CA ASP A 229 -14.14 3.10 -2.95
C ASP A 229 -14.58 4.56 -3.18
N PRO A 230 -15.82 4.94 -2.81
CA PRO A 230 -16.31 6.30 -2.99
C PRO A 230 -15.61 7.35 -2.10
N ASP A 231 -14.89 6.91 -1.07
CA ASP A 231 -14.08 7.77 -0.18
C ASP A 231 -12.65 7.93 -0.72
N ASP A 232 -12.39 7.46 -1.94
CA ASP A 232 -11.10 7.48 -2.61
C ASP A 232 -10.01 6.69 -1.84
N HIS A 233 -10.37 5.57 -1.21
CA HIS A 233 -9.41 4.62 -0.63
C HIS A 233 -9.29 3.34 -1.47
N THR A 234 -8.07 2.82 -1.58
CA THR A 234 -7.80 1.56 -2.28
C THR A 234 -8.27 0.34 -1.47
N LYS A 235 -9.48 -0.18 -1.71
CA LYS A 235 -9.98 -1.38 -1.02
C LYS A 235 -9.30 -2.68 -1.41
N GLN A 236 -8.80 -2.78 -2.64
CA GLN A 236 -8.06 -3.94 -3.11
C GLN A 236 -7.00 -3.53 -4.13
N LEU A 237 -5.88 -4.23 -4.10
CA LEU A 237 -4.77 -4.12 -5.03
C LEU A 237 -4.40 -5.54 -5.49
N ARG A 238 -4.30 -5.78 -6.79
CA ARG A 238 -3.74 -7.01 -7.33
C ARG A 238 -2.57 -6.69 -8.23
N MET A 239 -1.44 -7.35 -7.99
CA MET A 239 -0.21 -7.18 -8.75
C MET A 239 0.17 -8.49 -9.40
N ARG A 240 0.54 -8.41 -10.68
CA ARG A 240 0.89 -9.57 -11.50
C ARG A 240 2.14 -9.32 -12.31
N ALA A 241 3.04 -10.29 -12.35
CA ALA A 241 4.20 -10.28 -13.21
C ALA A 241 4.52 -11.69 -13.73
N ALA A 242 5.01 -11.75 -14.96
CA ALA A 242 5.78 -12.91 -15.41
C ALA A 242 7.20 -12.71 -14.87
N ALA A 243 7.61 -13.60 -13.97
CA ALA A 243 8.92 -13.58 -13.35
C ALA A 243 9.70 -14.83 -13.80
N ASP A 244 11.03 -14.75 -13.85
CA ASP A 244 11.90 -15.83 -14.30
C ASP A 244 11.68 -17.13 -13.53
N LYS A 245 11.40 -17.01 -12.23
CA LYS A 245 11.21 -18.13 -11.30
C LYS A 245 9.75 -18.59 -11.18
N GLY A 246 8.86 -18.10 -12.05
CA GLY A 246 7.44 -18.44 -12.08
C GLY A 246 6.52 -17.23 -11.94
N PRO A 247 5.20 -17.42 -12.04
CA PRO A 247 4.25 -16.31 -12.01
C PRO A 247 4.17 -15.68 -10.61
N PHE A 248 4.24 -14.36 -10.57
CA PHE A 248 3.86 -13.54 -9.43
C PHE A 248 2.43 -13.06 -9.64
N ASP A 249 1.52 -13.38 -8.71
CA ASP A 249 0.13 -12.92 -8.72
C ASP A 249 -0.37 -12.80 -7.29
N VAL A 250 -0.38 -11.59 -6.74
CA VAL A 250 -0.74 -11.33 -5.35
C VAL A 250 -1.89 -10.35 -5.31
N THR A 251 -2.94 -10.70 -4.57
CA THR A 251 -4.06 -9.82 -4.27
C THR A 251 -4.03 -9.43 -2.80
N MET A 252 -4.06 -8.13 -2.53
CA MET A 252 -4.14 -7.52 -1.21
C MET A 252 -5.49 -6.84 -1.05
N THR A 253 -6.23 -7.18 0.00
CA THR A 253 -7.53 -6.59 0.33
C THR A 253 -7.42 -5.84 1.64
N PHE A 254 -7.63 -4.54 1.60
CA PHE A 254 -7.56 -3.66 2.76
C PHE A 254 -8.90 -3.69 3.51
N LEU A 255 -8.85 -4.13 4.77
CA LEU A 255 -10.03 -4.33 5.60
C LEU A 255 -10.40 -3.02 6.30
N ASP A 256 -9.48 -2.50 7.12
CA ASP A 256 -9.67 -1.29 7.91
C ASP A 256 -8.49 -0.32 7.74
N TYR A 257 -8.78 0.97 7.93
CA TYR A 257 -7.79 2.05 8.01
C TYR A 257 -7.96 2.82 9.33
N ASN A 258 -6.86 3.34 9.86
CA ASN A 258 -6.83 4.26 10.99
C ASN A 258 -7.53 3.71 12.26
N LYS A 259 -7.53 2.38 12.43
CA LYS A 259 -8.00 1.71 13.65
C LYS A 259 -6.83 1.44 14.61
N PRO A 260 -7.03 1.46 15.94
CA PRO A 260 -5.98 1.10 16.88
C PRO A 260 -5.45 -0.31 16.62
N VAL A 261 -4.13 -0.47 16.57
CA VAL A 261 -3.46 -1.77 16.43
C VAL A 261 -2.74 -2.08 17.73
N THR A 262 -3.02 -3.24 18.30
CA THR A 262 -2.35 -3.73 19.52
C THR A 262 -1.60 -5.02 19.20
N VAL A 263 -0.30 -5.01 19.42
CA VAL A 263 0.58 -6.18 19.25
C VAL A 263 1.26 -6.47 20.58
N LYS A 264 1.36 -7.75 20.94
CA LYS A 264 2.04 -8.21 22.15
C LYS A 264 3.28 -9.01 21.78
N ALA A 265 4.37 -8.76 22.49
CA ALA A 265 5.55 -9.61 22.42
C ALA A 265 5.18 -11.07 22.78
N PRO A 266 5.80 -12.06 22.11
CA PRO A 266 5.69 -13.46 22.53
C PRO A 266 6.22 -13.66 23.96
N PRO A 267 5.80 -14.73 24.67
CA PRO A 267 6.33 -15.05 25.98
C PRO A 267 7.85 -15.25 25.94
N ALA A 268 8.57 -14.65 26.89
CA ALA A 268 10.04 -14.75 26.95
C ALA A 268 10.54 -16.20 27.06
N LYS A 269 9.81 -17.06 27.77
CA LYS A 269 10.13 -18.49 27.89
C LYS A 269 10.13 -19.23 26.54
N ASP A 270 9.28 -18.79 25.61
CA ASP A 270 9.09 -19.41 24.28
C ASP A 270 9.93 -18.70 23.21
N THR A 271 10.77 -17.74 23.63
CA THR A 271 11.54 -16.88 22.73
C THR A 271 13.04 -17.09 22.93
N VAL A 272 13.76 -17.19 21.81
CA VAL A 272 15.21 -17.12 21.72
C VAL A 272 15.60 -15.68 21.38
N ASP A 273 16.52 -15.08 22.14
CA ASP A 273 17.10 -13.78 21.81
C ASP A 273 18.46 -13.98 21.12
N LEU A 274 18.50 -13.79 19.81
CA LEU A 274 19.70 -14.02 19.01
C LEU A 274 20.83 -13.05 19.35
N ALA A 275 20.52 -11.81 19.72
CA ALA A 275 21.53 -10.84 20.13
C ALA A 275 22.19 -11.26 21.44
N GLN A 276 21.44 -11.90 22.34
CA GLN A 276 21.99 -12.47 23.57
C GLN A 276 22.85 -13.70 23.28
N MET A 277 22.38 -14.62 22.42
CA MET A 277 23.16 -15.81 22.03
C MET A 277 24.54 -15.46 21.45
N VAL A 278 24.61 -14.49 20.54
CA VAL A 278 25.88 -14.05 19.95
C VAL A 278 26.82 -13.45 21.01
N LYS A 279 26.29 -12.64 21.94
CA LYS A 279 27.08 -12.07 23.04
C LYS A 279 27.63 -13.14 23.97
N ASP A 280 26.87 -14.19 24.24
CA ASP A 280 27.30 -15.28 25.12
C ASP A 280 28.34 -16.17 24.41
N ALA A 281 28.20 -16.40 23.10
CA ALA A 281 29.17 -17.14 22.29
C ALA A 281 30.52 -16.42 22.12
N GLN A 282 30.57 -15.08 22.19
CA GLN A 282 31.81 -14.30 22.14
C GLN A 282 32.57 -14.24 23.48
N LYS A 283 31.93 -14.66 24.58
CA LYS A 283 32.52 -14.65 25.93
C LYS A 283 33.11 -16.00 26.35
N GLY A 284 32.81 -17.06 25.61
CA GLY A 284 33.39 -18.40 25.78
C GLY A 284 34.56 -18.62 24.82
#